data_AF-A0A0F5J3N6-F1
#
_entry.id   AF-A0A0F5J3N6-F1
#
_cell.length_a   1.000
_cell.length_b   1.000
_cell.length_c   1.000
_cell.angle_alpha   90.00
_cell.angle_beta   90.00
_cell.angle_gamma   90.00
#
_symmetry.space_group_name_H-M   'P 1'
#
loop_
_entity.id
_entity.type
_entity.pdbx_description
1 polymer ?
#
loop_
_entity_poly.entity_id
_entity_poly.type
_entity_poly.pdbx_seq_one_letter_code
_entity_poly.pdbx_strand_id
1 'polypeptide(L)'
;MKRTTLLIILAMIFTYSTVGARTIIVKVSNIRGEQGTILVMAQSGKESKPVYGMAKPEKGEATITLENVEWEQFDLSVFHDENENYKMDFTDDKKPAEGYAMKSCKTRKEEETVKLKLYYPSNE
;
A
#
# COMPACT_ATOMS: atom_id res chain seq x y z
N MET A 1 65.36 7.83 0.85
CA MET A 1 64.44 6.78 1.33
C MET A 1 63.46 7.38 2.32
N LYS A 2 62.15 7.23 2.04
CA LYS A 2 61.02 7.07 2.99
C LYS A 2 60.94 8.14 4.10
N ARG A 3 59.95 9.03 4.11
CA ARG A 3 58.60 8.73 4.62
C ARG A 3 57.63 9.78 4.09
N THR A 4 56.93 9.45 3.02
CA THR A 4 55.75 10.20 2.57
C THR A 4 54.62 9.98 3.56
N THR A 5 54.21 11.05 4.25
CA THR A 5 52.99 11.08 5.07
C THR A 5 51.79 10.89 4.15
N LEU A 6 51.17 9.70 4.18
CA LEU A 6 49.96 9.42 3.40
C LEU A 6 48.74 9.82 4.24
N LEU A 7 48.20 11.01 3.98
CA LEU A 7 46.87 11.43 4.43
C LEU A 7 45.83 10.80 3.51
N ILE A 8 45.14 9.75 3.99
CA ILE A 8 44.00 9.15 3.28
C ILE A 8 42.76 10.01 3.61
N ILE A 9 42.37 10.89 2.69
CA ILE A 9 41.08 11.59 2.74
C ILE A 9 40.02 10.62 2.23
N LEU A 10 39.27 10.01 3.14
CA LEU A 10 38.11 9.18 2.81
C LEU A 10 36.92 10.10 2.50
N ALA A 11 36.76 10.48 1.23
CA ALA A 11 35.56 11.17 0.77
C ALA A 11 34.40 10.17 0.65
N MET A 12 33.60 10.03 1.71
CA MET A 12 32.29 9.38 1.63
C MET A 12 31.33 10.31 0.88
N ILE A 13 31.20 10.10 -0.43
CA ILE A 13 30.16 10.75 -1.22
C ILE A 13 28.84 10.05 -0.87
N PHE A 14 28.07 10.64 0.04
CA PHE A 14 26.68 10.27 0.26
C PHE A 14 25.86 10.86 -0.89
N THR A 15 25.62 10.07 -1.94
CA THR A 15 24.63 10.43 -2.95
C THR A 15 23.25 10.29 -2.32
N TYR A 16 22.66 11.40 -1.88
CA TYR A 16 21.24 11.45 -1.56
C TYR A 16 20.46 11.31 -2.87
N SER A 17 19.97 10.10 -3.15
CA SER A 17 18.95 9.92 -4.17
C SER A 17 17.68 10.61 -3.66
N THR A 18 17.24 11.67 -4.32
CA THR A 18 15.91 12.23 -4.07
C THR A 18 14.89 11.20 -4.52
N VAL A 19 14.40 10.39 -3.59
CA VAL A 19 13.32 9.45 -3.88
C VAL A 19 12.06 10.29 -4.05
N GLY A 20 11.63 10.48 -5.30
CA GLY A 20 10.37 11.15 -5.59
C GLY A 20 9.20 10.35 -5.02
N ALA A 21 8.32 11.02 -4.29
CA ALA A 21 7.04 10.48 -3.90
C ALA A 21 6.25 10.07 -5.15
N ARG A 22 5.58 8.92 -5.08
CA ARG A 22 4.79 8.36 -6.19
C ARG A 22 3.31 8.27 -5.83
N THR A 23 2.49 8.33 -6.86
CA THR A 23 1.03 8.22 -6.82
C THR A 23 0.63 6.81 -7.22
N ILE A 24 -0.08 6.11 -6.34
CA ILE A 24 -0.58 4.77 -6.60
C ILE A 24 -2.10 4.81 -6.73
N ILE A 25 -2.62 4.51 -7.92
CA ILE A 25 -4.05 4.42 -8.20
C ILE A 25 -4.49 2.96 -8.02
N VAL A 26 -5.25 2.66 -6.99
CA VAL A 26 -5.74 1.33 -6.69
C VAL A 26 -7.16 1.18 -7.21
N LYS A 27 -7.34 0.30 -8.20
CA LYS A 27 -8.66 -0.08 -8.74
C LYS A 27 -9.08 -1.40 -8.13
N VAL A 28 -10.14 -1.37 -7.33
CA VAL A 28 -10.67 -2.51 -6.61
C VAL A 28 -11.96 -2.97 -7.30
N SER A 29 -12.13 -4.28 -7.43
CA SER A 29 -13.27 -4.92 -8.08
C SER A 29 -13.82 -6.05 -7.23
N ASN A 30 -14.99 -6.57 -7.62
CA ASN A 30 -15.70 -7.65 -6.92
C ASN A 30 -16.15 -7.23 -5.52
N ILE A 31 -16.53 -5.97 -5.34
CA ILE A 31 -17.05 -5.46 -4.08
C ILE A 31 -18.52 -5.91 -3.94
N ARG A 32 -18.86 -6.45 -2.78
CA ARG A 32 -20.22 -6.87 -2.45
C ARG A 32 -21.07 -5.66 -2.06
N GLY A 33 -22.11 -5.37 -2.83
CA GLY A 33 -23.01 -4.26 -2.53
C GLY A 33 -22.36 -2.88 -2.71
N GLU A 34 -23.06 -1.85 -2.27
CA GLU A 34 -22.62 -0.44 -2.36
C GLU A 34 -22.55 0.27 -1.00
N GLN A 35 -22.92 -0.44 0.07
CA GLN A 35 -22.84 0.07 1.44
C GLN A 35 -21.40 0.02 1.94
N GLY A 36 -21.02 0.93 2.84
CA GLY A 36 -19.71 0.91 3.50
C GLY A 36 -18.64 1.68 2.73
N THR A 37 -17.37 1.35 2.98
CA THR A 37 -16.21 2.05 2.41
C THR A 37 -15.10 1.05 2.07
N ILE A 38 -14.40 1.26 0.95
CA ILE A 38 -13.15 0.54 0.67
C ILE A 38 -11.99 1.28 1.30
N LEU A 39 -11.26 0.60 2.17
CA LEU A 39 -10.06 1.11 2.83
C LEU A 39 -8.83 0.47 2.20
N VAL A 40 -7.86 1.29 1.83
CA VAL A 40 -6.58 0.86 1.26
C VAL A 40 -5.45 1.40 2.12
N MET A 41 -4.50 0.54 2.42
CA MET A 41 -3.25 0.87 3.07
C MET A 41 -2.07 0.42 2.23
N ALA A 42 -1.10 1.31 2.03
CA ALA A 42 0.23 0.98 1.51
C ALA A 42 1.26 1.10 2.62
N GLN A 43 2.12 0.08 2.78
CA GLN A 43 3.18 0.09 3.78
C GLN A 43 4.42 -0.68 3.28
N SER A 44 5.62 -0.17 3.58
CA SER A 44 6.89 -0.83 3.29
C SER A 44 7.51 -1.37 4.57
N GLY A 45 7.12 -2.59 4.97
CA GLY A 45 7.57 -3.19 6.22
C GLY A 45 7.01 -2.49 7.48
N LYS A 46 7.17 -3.15 8.63
CA LYS A 46 6.42 -2.83 9.87
C LYS A 46 6.68 -1.44 10.45
N GLU A 47 7.89 -0.91 10.25
CA GLU A 47 8.31 0.37 10.84
C GLU A 47 7.97 1.59 9.96
N SER A 48 7.61 1.35 8.70
CA SER A 48 7.26 2.46 7.81
C SER A 48 5.90 3.05 8.21
N LYS A 49 5.79 4.38 8.15
CA LYS A 49 4.53 5.08 8.33
C LYS A 49 3.60 4.74 7.16
N PRO A 50 2.46 4.06 7.37
CA PRO A 50 1.56 3.68 6.27
C PRO A 50 0.91 4.90 5.60
N VAL A 51 0.61 4.75 4.32
CA VAL A 51 -0.21 5.68 3.52
C VAL A 51 -1.59 5.06 3.36
N TYR A 52 -2.64 5.84 3.64
CA TYR A 52 -4.02 5.39 3.57
C TYR A 52 -4.79 6.12 2.49
N GLY A 53 -5.80 5.45 1.96
CA GLY A 53 -6.80 6.03 1.08
C GLY A 53 -8.12 5.28 1.20
N MET A 54 -9.20 5.93 0.79
CA MET A 54 -10.52 5.33 0.85
C MET A 54 -11.42 5.82 -0.27
N ALA A 55 -12.39 5.00 -0.65
CA ALA A 55 -13.46 5.40 -1.56
C ALA A 55 -14.75 4.64 -1.25
N LYS A 56 -15.88 5.23 -1.61
CA LYS A 56 -17.16 4.53 -1.61
C LYS A 56 -17.19 3.50 -2.75
N PRO A 57 -17.73 2.30 -2.54
CA PRO A 57 -18.03 1.40 -3.64
C PRO A 57 -19.08 2.01 -4.58
N GLU A 58 -18.92 1.76 -5.87
CA GLU A 58 -19.91 2.08 -6.90
C GLU A 58 -19.98 0.90 -7.88
N LYS A 59 -21.14 0.26 -8.04
CA LYS A 59 -21.36 -0.85 -8.98
C LYS A 59 -20.34 -2.00 -8.86
N GLY A 60 -19.96 -2.34 -7.63
CA GLY A 60 -19.01 -3.42 -7.35
C GLY A 60 -17.54 -3.07 -7.59
N GLU A 61 -17.24 -1.79 -7.83
CA GLU A 61 -15.88 -1.27 -8.04
C GLU A 61 -15.58 -0.05 -7.15
N ALA A 62 -14.30 0.25 -6.97
CA ALA A 62 -13.84 1.48 -6.32
C ALA A 62 -12.46 1.88 -6.87
N THR A 63 -12.20 3.18 -6.98
CA THR A 63 -10.88 3.72 -7.34
C THR A 63 -10.37 4.61 -6.21
N ILE A 64 -9.19 4.29 -5.70
CA ILE A 64 -8.55 4.98 -4.58
C ILE A 64 -7.19 5.51 -5.04
N THR A 65 -6.86 6.76 -4.73
CA THR A 65 -5.54 7.33 -5.01
C THR A 65 -4.74 7.44 -3.70
N LEU A 66 -3.55 6.84 -3.67
CA LEU A 66 -2.58 7.02 -2.60
C LEU A 66 -1.47 7.94 -3.09
N GLU A 67 -1.38 9.12 -2.51
CA GLU A 67 -0.31 10.08 -2.80
C GLU A 67 0.85 9.91 -1.82
N ASN A 68 2.03 10.40 -2.19
CA ASN A 68 3.21 10.42 -1.33
C ASN A 68 3.69 9.03 -0.86
N VAL A 69 3.55 8.01 -1.71
CA VAL A 69 4.18 6.71 -1.46
C VAL A 69 5.66 6.85 -1.78
N GLU A 70 6.54 6.81 -0.79
CA GLU A 70 7.97 7.07 -1.02
C GLU A 70 8.74 5.81 -1.45
N TRP A 71 8.17 4.62 -1.25
CA TRP A 71 8.89 3.36 -1.43
C TRP A 71 8.74 2.80 -2.85
N GLU A 72 9.79 2.16 -3.37
CA GLU A 72 9.69 1.38 -4.61
C GLU A 72 9.00 0.04 -4.38
N GLN A 73 9.14 -0.54 -3.18
CA GLN A 73 8.55 -1.83 -2.78
C GLN A 73 7.65 -1.59 -1.57
N PHE A 74 6.42 -2.08 -1.65
CA PHE A 74 5.41 -1.90 -0.61
C PHE A 74 4.33 -2.97 -0.74
N ASP A 75 3.61 -3.21 0.35
CA ASP A 75 2.43 -4.06 0.39
C ASP A 75 1.17 -3.19 0.36
N LEU A 76 0.24 -3.54 -0.53
CA LEU A 76 -1.13 -3.05 -0.47
C LEU A 76 -1.98 -4.01 0.34
N SER A 77 -2.71 -3.47 1.32
CA SER A 77 -3.76 -4.15 2.06
C SER A 77 -5.07 -3.42 1.82
N VAL A 78 -6.10 -4.14 1.39
CA VAL A 78 -7.40 -3.58 1.04
C VAL A 78 -8.47 -4.34 1.78
N PHE A 79 -9.45 -3.63 2.33
CA PHE A 79 -10.68 -4.25 2.77
C PHE A 79 -11.92 -3.40 2.55
N HIS A 80 -13.06 -4.08 2.51
CA HIS A 80 -14.39 -3.51 2.50
C HIS A 80 -14.89 -3.38 3.92
N ASP A 81 -14.97 -2.18 4.46
CA ASP A 81 -15.58 -1.87 5.76
C ASP A 81 -17.08 -1.64 5.58
N GLU A 82 -17.87 -2.69 5.82
CA GLU A 82 -19.32 -2.69 5.55
C GLU A 82 -20.13 -1.88 6.58
N ASN A 83 -19.60 -1.70 7.80
CA ASN A 83 -20.29 -1.06 8.92
C ASN A 83 -19.69 0.30 9.34
N GLU A 84 -18.68 0.79 8.62
CA GLU A 84 -18.03 2.09 8.80
C GLU A 84 -17.30 2.24 10.16
N ASN A 85 -16.77 1.14 10.70
CA ASN A 85 -16.03 1.14 11.97
C ASN A 85 -14.50 1.32 11.79
N TYR A 86 -14.03 1.41 10.54
CA TYR A 86 -12.63 1.55 10.11
C TYR A 86 -11.72 0.39 10.51
N LYS A 87 -12.27 -0.81 10.69
CA LYS A 87 -11.55 -2.01 11.10
C LYS A 87 -12.06 -3.21 10.32
N MET A 88 -11.17 -4.18 10.13
CA MET A 88 -11.56 -5.48 9.60
C MET A 88 -12.47 -6.20 10.59
N ASP A 89 -13.66 -6.58 10.14
CA ASP A 89 -14.57 -7.45 10.87
C ASP A 89 -14.16 -8.91 10.70
N PHE A 90 -14.25 -9.66 11.80
CA PHE A 90 -13.92 -11.07 11.85
C PHE A 90 -15.09 -11.89 12.37
N THR A 91 -15.25 -13.10 11.83
CA THR A 91 -16.17 -14.12 12.34
C THR A 91 -15.66 -14.69 13.67
N ASP A 92 -16.50 -15.48 14.36
CA ASP A 92 -16.14 -16.14 15.63
C ASP A 92 -14.93 -17.08 15.48
N ASP A 93 -14.73 -17.67 14.29
CA ASP A 93 -13.56 -18.50 13.94
C ASP A 93 -12.34 -17.67 13.47
N LYS A 94 -12.36 -16.35 13.68
CA LYS A 94 -11.28 -15.39 13.38
C LYS A 94 -10.91 -15.29 11.90
N LYS A 95 -11.85 -15.58 10.99
CA LYS A 95 -11.68 -15.33 9.55
C LYS A 95 -12.24 -13.94 9.21
N PRO A 96 -11.72 -13.27 8.17
CA PRO A 96 -12.35 -12.06 7.66
C PRO A 96 -13.83 -12.29 7.34
N ALA A 97 -14.71 -11.49 7.93
CA ALA A 97 -16.16 -11.56 7.68
C ALA A 97 -16.58 -10.77 6.42
N GLU A 98 -15.72 -9.85 6.01
CA GLU A 98 -15.90 -8.92 4.90
C GLU A 98 -14.76 -9.04 3.87
N GLY A 99 -14.88 -8.29 2.79
CA GLY A 99 -14.01 -8.43 1.61
C GLY A 99 -12.60 -7.94 1.88
N TYR A 100 -11.58 -8.69 1.49
CA TYR A 100 -10.19 -8.26 1.60
C TYR A 100 -9.34 -8.66 0.39
N ALA A 101 -8.22 -7.97 0.21
CA ALA A 101 -7.17 -8.32 -0.73
C ALA A 101 -5.81 -7.82 -0.23
N MET A 102 -4.75 -8.54 -0.58
CA MET A 102 -3.37 -8.12 -0.32
C MET A 102 -2.52 -8.30 -1.57
N LYS A 103 -1.56 -7.40 -1.79
CA LYS A 103 -0.62 -7.51 -2.91
C LYS A 103 0.68 -6.77 -2.65
N SER A 104 1.80 -7.49 -2.73
CA SER A 104 3.12 -6.88 -2.79
C SER A 104 3.35 -6.24 -4.16
N CYS A 105 3.79 -5.00 -4.15
CA CYS A 105 4.00 -4.17 -5.33
C CYS A 105 5.46 -3.72 -5.42
N LYS A 106 5.94 -3.57 -6.65
CA LYS A 106 7.22 -2.93 -6.94
C LYS A 106 7.08 -2.00 -8.14
N THR A 107 7.28 -0.70 -7.95
CA THR A 107 7.24 0.28 -9.04
C THR A 107 8.25 1.40 -8.86
N ARG A 108 8.76 1.89 -9.98
CA ARG A 108 9.64 3.07 -10.07
C ARG A 108 8.95 4.25 -10.75
N LYS A 109 7.75 4.04 -11.29
CA LYS A 109 6.99 5.09 -11.96
C LYS A 109 6.54 6.12 -10.92
N GLU A 110 6.43 7.37 -11.36
CA GLU A 110 5.82 8.45 -10.57
C GLU A 110 4.32 8.19 -10.36
N GLU A 111 3.65 7.55 -11.33
CA GLU A 111 2.28 7.10 -11.23
C GLU A 111 2.15 5.63 -11.65
N GLU A 112 1.46 4.81 -10.85
CA GLU A 112 1.17 3.40 -11.17
C GLU A 112 -0.29 3.06 -10.84
N THR A 113 -0.97 2.37 -11.76
CA THR A 113 -2.31 1.81 -11.50
C THR A 113 -2.22 0.34 -11.12
N VAL A 114 -2.67 -0.01 -9.92
CA VAL A 114 -2.74 -1.40 -9.44
C VAL A 114 -4.18 -1.88 -9.39
N LYS A 115 -4.47 -2.98 -10.08
CA LYS A 115 -5.79 -3.64 -10.04
C LYS A 115 -5.80 -4.76 -9.00
N LEU A 116 -6.88 -4.82 -8.21
CA LEU A 116 -7.15 -5.82 -7.17
C LEU A 116 -8.60 -6.32 -7.26
N LYS A 117 -8.80 -7.57 -6.86
CA LYS A 117 -10.13 -8.18 -6.73
C LYS A 117 -10.29 -8.60 -5.27
N LEU A 118 -11.38 -8.17 -4.62
CA LEU A 118 -11.66 -8.58 -3.25
C LEU A 118 -12.07 -10.05 -3.20
N TYR A 119 -11.64 -10.72 -2.14
CA TYR A 119 -12.08 -12.05 -1.76
C TYR A 119 -12.97 -11.97 -0.51
N TYR A 120 -14.07 -12.71 -0.51
CA TYR A 120 -15.03 -12.80 0.59
C TYR A 120 -15.11 -14.25 1.06
N PRO A 121 -14.58 -14.60 2.25
CA PRO A 121 -14.57 -15.98 2.75
C PRO A 121 -15.94 -16.56 3.06
N SER A 122 -16.91 -15.71 3.38
CA SER A 122 -18.24 -16.08 3.88
C SER A 122 -19.25 -16.43 2.77
N ASN A 123 -18.81 -16.48 1.50
CA ASN A 123 -19.64 -16.77 0.33
C ASN A 123 -19.26 -18.08 -0.41
N GLU A 124 -18.49 -18.99 0.22
CA GLU A 124 -18.35 -20.39 -0.20
C GLU A 124 -19.06 -21.35 0.77
#